data_AF-A0A969T8C1-F1
#
_entry.id   AF-A0A969T8C1-F1
#
_cell.length_a   1.000
_cell.length_b   1.000
_cell.length_c   1.000
_cell.angle_alpha   90.00
_cell.angle_beta   90.00
_cell.angle_gamma   90.00
#
_symmetry.space_group_name_H-M   'P 1'
#
loop_
_entity.id
_entity.type
_entity.pdbx_description
1 polymer ?
#
loop_
_entity_poly.entity_id
_entity_poly.type
_entity_poly.pdbx_seq_one_letter_code
_entity_poly.pdbx_strand_id
1 'polypeptide(L)'
;MKILNQLLTFISAIVILGSAGCNNSDQDINNALNSINTEDLAKYVKVLASDEFEGRRPFTEGETKTINYIKSAFEEIGLKPGNNGSYFQEVPLVQVTVKPDDKNENNIRETKNFYWILKTE
;
A
#
# COMPACT_ATOMS: atom_id res chain seq x y z
N MET A 1 15.36 -31.81 55.11
CA MET A 1 14.19 -30.89 55.12
C MET A 1 14.48 -29.47 54.64
N LYS A 2 15.63 -28.84 54.95
CA LYS A 2 15.91 -27.43 54.56
C LYS A 2 16.04 -27.18 53.04
N ILE A 3 16.67 -28.11 52.30
CA ILE A 3 16.87 -28.02 50.84
C ILE A 3 15.57 -28.16 50.04
N LEU A 4 14.64 -29.01 50.49
CA LEU A 4 13.36 -29.22 49.83
C LEU A 4 12.44 -27.98 49.96
N ASN A 5 12.51 -27.29 51.09
CA ASN A 5 11.75 -26.06 51.35
C ASN A 5 12.30 -24.86 50.53
N GLN A 6 13.63 -24.79 50.35
CA GLN A 6 14.24 -23.77 49.49
C GLN A 6 13.88 -23.98 48.01
N LEU A 7 13.84 -25.21 47.52
CA LEU A 7 13.43 -25.51 46.14
C LEU A 7 11.96 -25.15 45.88
N LEU A 8 11.06 -25.40 46.85
CA LEU A 8 9.65 -25.01 46.74
C LEU A 8 9.45 -23.50 46.68
N THR A 9 10.22 -22.72 47.44
CA THR A 9 10.16 -21.24 47.40
C THR A 9 10.68 -20.65 46.10
N PHE A 10 11.63 -21.30 45.43
CA PHE A 10 12.10 -20.86 44.11
C PHE A 10 11.07 -21.11 43.01
N ILE A 11 10.32 -22.21 43.08
CA ILE A 11 9.27 -22.53 42.11
C ILE A 11 8.10 -21.55 42.22
N SER A 12 7.69 -21.14 43.44
CA SER A 12 6.62 -20.15 43.58
C SER A 12 7.02 -18.76 43.08
N ALA A 13 8.29 -18.37 43.25
CA ALA A 13 8.81 -17.09 42.74
C ALA A 13 8.78 -17.02 41.20
N ILE A 14 9.08 -18.13 40.52
CA ILE A 14 9.05 -18.21 39.04
C ILE A 14 7.62 -18.12 38.49
N VAL A 15 6.63 -18.69 39.19
CA VAL A 15 5.22 -18.64 38.77
C VAL A 15 4.63 -17.22 38.88
N ILE A 16 5.07 -16.42 39.86
CA ILE A 16 4.60 -15.03 40.05
C ILE A 16 5.16 -14.07 38.98
N LEU A 17 6.33 -14.38 38.40
CA LEU A 17 6.93 -13.62 37.30
C LEU A 17 6.29 -13.89 35.93
N GLY A 18 5.50 -14.97 35.79
CA GLY A 18 4.90 -15.39 34.52
C GLY A 18 3.58 -14.71 34.15
N SER A 19 2.95 -13.94 35.04
CA SER A 19 1.59 -13.41 34.85
C SER A 19 1.51 -11.91 34.51
N ALA A 20 2.62 -11.26 34.14
CA ALA A 20 2.61 -9.87 33.67
C ALA A 20 2.31 -9.73 32.16
N GLY A 21 1.44 -10.58 31.61
CA GLY A 21 0.99 -10.50 30.22
C GLY A 21 -0.25 -9.62 30.08
N CYS A 22 -0.10 -8.30 30.13
CA CYS A 22 -1.19 -7.38 29.77
C CYS A 22 -1.28 -7.25 28.24
N ASN A 23 -2.45 -7.54 27.68
CA ASN A 23 -2.77 -7.31 26.27
C ASN A 23 -2.99 -5.79 26.06
N ASN A 24 -2.05 -5.13 25.39
CA ASN A 24 -2.06 -3.67 25.16
C ASN A 24 -2.95 -3.24 23.97
N SER A 25 -4.00 -3.99 23.63
CA SER A 25 -4.82 -3.71 22.43
C SER A 25 -5.37 -2.28 22.41
N ASP A 26 -5.79 -1.77 23.56
CA ASP A 26 -6.31 -0.40 23.66
C ASP A 26 -5.22 0.65 23.47
N GLN A 27 -4.00 0.39 23.95
CA GLN A 27 -2.87 1.29 23.74
C GLN A 27 -2.42 1.27 22.28
N ASP A 28 -2.40 0.10 21.64
CA ASP A 28 -2.03 -0.05 20.22
C ASP A 28 -3.05 0.66 19.31
N ILE A 29 -4.35 0.52 19.60
CA ILE A 29 -5.40 1.26 18.88
C ILE A 29 -5.22 2.77 19.08
N ASN A 30 -5.00 3.24 20.31
CA ASN A 30 -4.80 4.66 20.57
C ASN A 30 -3.55 5.20 19.87
N ASN A 31 -2.46 4.44 19.83
CA ASN A 31 -1.25 4.81 19.09
C ASN A 31 -1.52 4.91 17.59
N ALA A 32 -2.26 3.96 17.02
CA ALA A 32 -2.66 4.00 15.61
C ALA A 32 -3.54 5.22 15.30
N LEU A 33 -4.52 5.53 16.15
CA LEU A 33 -5.37 6.72 16.01
C LEU A 33 -4.55 8.01 16.07
N ASN A 34 -3.59 8.09 17.00
CA ASN A 34 -2.72 9.25 17.15
C ASN A 34 -1.70 9.40 16.01
N SER A 35 -1.42 8.32 15.26
CA SER A 35 -0.51 8.38 14.10
C SER A 35 -1.14 9.08 12.89
N ILE A 36 -2.47 9.14 12.83
CA ILE A 36 -3.21 9.79 11.75
C ILE A 36 -3.27 11.30 12.06
N ASN A 37 -2.51 12.11 11.33
CA ASN A 37 -2.48 13.56 11.52
C ASN A 37 -2.76 14.32 10.22
N THR A 38 -3.21 15.57 10.37
CA THR A 38 -3.64 16.44 9.27
C THR A 38 -2.48 16.95 8.43
N GLU A 39 -1.31 17.12 9.04
CA GLU A 39 -0.11 17.67 8.42
C GLU A 39 0.44 16.71 7.35
N ASP A 40 0.52 15.43 7.68
CA ASP A 40 0.94 14.38 6.75
C ASP A 40 -0.04 14.26 5.57
N LEU A 41 -1.34 14.23 5.85
CA LEU A 41 -2.36 14.21 4.81
C LEU A 41 -2.21 15.42 3.86
N ALA A 42 -2.06 16.63 4.41
CA ALA A 42 -1.87 17.84 3.62
C ALA A 42 -0.60 17.80 2.78
N LYS A 43 0.51 17.28 3.33
CA LYS A 43 1.77 17.07 2.61
C LYS A 43 1.58 16.16 1.40
N TYR A 44 0.98 14.98 1.57
CA TYR A 44 0.75 14.04 0.47
C TYR A 44 -0.18 14.61 -0.60
N VAL A 45 -1.28 15.25 -0.18
CA VAL A 45 -2.24 15.86 -1.10
C VAL A 45 -1.58 16.98 -1.91
N LYS A 46 -0.77 17.84 -1.28
CA LYS A 46 -0.09 18.94 -1.96
C LYS A 46 0.84 18.45 -3.09
N VAL A 47 1.59 17.39 -2.84
CA VAL A 47 2.48 16.81 -3.86
C VAL A 47 1.66 16.19 -5.00
N LEU A 48 0.71 15.33 -4.66
CA LEU A 48 -0.09 14.59 -5.65
C LEU A 48 -1.06 15.47 -6.46
N ALA A 49 -1.38 16.66 -5.97
CA ALA A 49 -2.21 17.66 -6.66
C ALA A 49 -1.39 18.75 -7.35
N SER A 50 -0.05 18.68 -7.31
CA SER A 50 0.80 19.65 -7.97
C SER A 50 0.81 19.47 -9.50
N ASP A 51 1.10 20.55 -10.22
CA ASP A 51 1.20 20.54 -11.69
C ASP A 51 2.26 19.55 -12.19
N GLU A 52 3.33 19.32 -11.42
CA GLU A 52 4.38 18.35 -11.75
C GLU A 52 3.83 16.92 -11.91
N PHE A 53 2.78 16.58 -11.17
CA PHE A 53 2.15 15.26 -11.22
C PHE A 53 1.09 15.15 -12.32
N GLU A 54 0.74 16.23 -13.01
CA GLU A 54 -0.13 16.26 -14.20
C GLU A 54 -1.51 15.55 -14.06
N GLY A 55 -1.89 15.21 -12.83
CA GLY A 55 -3.04 14.37 -12.51
C GLY A 55 -2.79 12.86 -12.66
N ARG A 56 -3.81 12.08 -12.29
CA ARG A 56 -3.72 10.60 -12.14
C ARG A 56 -4.43 9.85 -13.26
N ARG A 57 -4.54 10.46 -14.44
CA ARG A 57 -5.19 9.81 -15.59
C ARG A 57 -4.31 8.64 -16.05
N PRO A 58 -4.88 7.45 -16.32
CA PRO A 58 -4.11 6.37 -16.90
C PRO A 58 -3.51 6.74 -18.26
N PHE A 59 -2.40 6.09 -18.61
CA PHE A 59 -1.64 6.33 -19.84
C PHE A 59 -1.06 7.75 -19.92
N THR A 60 -0.57 8.30 -18.80
CA THR A 60 0.15 9.58 -18.75
C THR A 60 1.45 9.49 -17.96
N GLU A 61 2.32 10.48 -18.12
CA GLU A 61 3.51 10.60 -17.26
C GLU A 61 3.14 10.84 -15.80
N GLY A 62 2.05 11.58 -15.56
CA GLY A 62 1.48 11.80 -14.23
C GLY A 62 1.13 10.53 -13.47
N GLU A 63 0.61 9.50 -14.16
CA GLU A 63 0.40 8.17 -13.57
C GLU A 63 1.73 7.57 -13.10
N THR A 64 2.75 7.56 -13.95
CA THR A 64 4.07 6.99 -13.64
C THR A 64 4.70 7.69 -12.43
N LYS A 65 4.60 9.02 -12.35
CA LYS A 65 5.07 9.81 -11.19
C LYS A 65 4.28 9.44 -9.93
N THR A 66 2.95 9.36 -10.04
CA THR A 66 2.05 9.05 -8.92
C THR A 66 2.31 7.67 -8.32
N ILE A 67 2.37 6.61 -9.14
CA ILE A 67 2.55 5.24 -8.64
C ILE A 67 3.92 5.05 -7.97
N ASN A 68 4.96 5.70 -8.50
CA ASN A 68 6.30 5.65 -7.93
C ASN A 68 6.37 6.44 -6.61
N TYR A 69 5.70 7.59 -6.52
CA TYR A 69 5.61 8.34 -5.26
C TYR A 69 4.96 7.52 -4.14
N ILE A 70 3.86 6.83 -4.44
CA ILE A 70 3.17 5.96 -3.47
C ILE A 70 4.04 4.77 -3.06
N LYS A 71 4.71 4.13 -4.04
CA LYS A 71 5.68 3.06 -3.76
C LYS A 71 6.78 3.54 -2.81
N SER A 72 7.40 4.69 -3.09
CA SER A 72 8.45 5.24 -2.24
C SER A 72 7.96 5.54 -0.82
N ALA A 73 6.75 6.08 -0.67
CA ALA A 73 6.15 6.30 0.66
C ALA A 73 5.92 4.99 1.42
N PHE A 74 5.52 3.91 0.73
CA PHE A 74 5.39 2.58 1.34
C PHE A 74 6.75 1.99 1.75
N GLU A 75 7.79 2.16 0.93
CA GLU A 75 9.14 1.75 1.26
C GLU A 75 9.69 2.52 2.48
N GLU A 76 9.45 3.83 2.55
CA GLU A 76 9.90 4.69 3.66
C GLU A 76 9.34 4.26 5.02
N ILE A 77 8.07 3.84 5.07
CA ILE A 77 7.43 3.33 6.30
C ILE A 77 7.76 1.84 6.58
N GLY A 78 8.57 1.20 5.73
CA GLY A 78 8.97 -0.20 5.87
C GLY A 78 7.89 -1.22 5.50
N LEU A 79 6.86 -0.81 4.74
CA LEU A 79 5.81 -1.71 4.28
C LEU A 79 6.41 -2.71 3.29
N LYS A 80 6.08 -3.99 3.43
CA LYS A 80 6.51 -5.04 2.48
C LYS A 80 5.58 -5.09 1.27
N PRO A 81 6.09 -5.48 0.09
CA PRO A 81 5.26 -5.61 -1.10
C PRO A 81 4.18 -6.67 -0.94
N GLY A 82 2.95 -6.34 -1.35
CA GLY A 82 1.76 -7.18 -1.18
C GLY A 82 1.36 -8.02 -2.40
N ASN A 83 1.94 -7.79 -3.58
CA ASN A 83 1.59 -8.48 -4.82
C ASN A 83 2.78 -9.31 -5.33
N ASN A 84 2.95 -10.54 -4.81
CA ASN A 84 4.00 -11.47 -5.21
C ASN A 84 5.42 -10.86 -5.20
N GLY A 85 5.72 -10.03 -4.19
CA GLY A 85 7.00 -9.32 -4.09
C GLY A 85 7.05 -7.97 -4.81
N SER A 86 5.96 -7.56 -5.46
CA SER A 86 5.78 -6.22 -6.05
C SER A 86 4.87 -5.33 -5.20
N TYR A 87 5.13 -4.02 -5.25
CA TYR A 87 4.22 -2.97 -4.77
C TYR A 87 3.13 -2.61 -5.79
N PHE A 88 3.28 -3.07 -7.03
CA PHE A 88 2.36 -2.76 -8.13
C PHE A 88 1.42 -3.92 -8.40
N GLN A 89 0.16 -3.60 -8.69
CA GLN A 89 -0.85 -4.54 -9.18
C GLN A 89 -1.14 -4.23 -10.65
N GLU A 90 -0.99 -5.23 -11.51
CA GLU A 90 -1.36 -5.10 -12.91
C GLU A 90 -2.87 -5.05 -13.07
N VAL A 91 -3.36 -4.02 -13.76
CA VAL A 91 -4.78 -3.86 -14.10
C VAL A 91 -4.88 -3.69 -15.62
N PRO A 92 -5.61 -4.55 -16.33
CA PRO A 92 -5.79 -4.41 -17.77
C PRO A 92 -6.65 -3.18 -18.07
N LEU A 93 -6.12 -2.25 -18.86
CA LEU A 93 -6.81 -1.01 -19.24
C LEU A 93 -6.89 -0.90 -20.78
N VAL A 94 -7.94 -0.25 -21.27
CA VAL A 94 -8.16 0.00 -22.70
C VAL A 94 -8.37 1.50 -22.91
N GLN A 95 -7.67 2.08 -23.90
CA GLN A 95 -7.88 3.45 -24.34
C GLN A 95 -8.78 3.48 -25.58
N VAL A 96 -9.83 4.29 -25.56
CA VAL A 96 -10.71 4.51 -26.71
C VAL A 96 -10.55 5.94 -27.20
N THR A 97 -10.10 6.11 -28.45
CA THR A 97 -10.04 7.43 -29.11
C THR A 97 -11.13 7.52 -30.15
N VAL A 98 -12.09 8.43 -29.94
CA VAL A 98 -13.13 8.73 -30.93
C VAL A 98 -12.59 9.82 -31.86
N LYS A 99 -12.34 9.47 -33.13
CA LYS A 99 -12.14 10.47 -34.19
C LYS A 99 -13.53 10.88 -34.71
N PRO A 100 -13.91 12.17 -34.67
CA PRO A 100 -15.11 12.63 -35.35
C PRO A 100 -14.98 12.31 -36.85
N ASP A 101 -15.95 11.61 -37.41
CA ASP A 101 -15.98 11.26 -38.82
C ASP A 101 -16.49 12.45 -39.65
N ASP A 102 -15.61 12.99 -40.51
CA ASP A 102 -16.01 13.84 -41.62
C ASP A 102 -16.62 12.95 -42.72
N LYS A 103 -17.86 12.49 -42.48
CA LYS A 103 -18.78 11.90 -43.47
C LYS A 103 -18.12 10.91 -44.46
N ASN A 104 -17.75 9.71 -44.04
CA ASN A 104 -17.89 8.54 -44.91
C ASN A 104 -18.15 7.23 -44.15
N GLU A 105 -19.39 6.73 -44.29
CA GLU A 105 -19.98 5.55 -43.64
C GLU A 105 -19.28 4.20 -43.91
N ASN A 106 -18.08 4.13 -44.50
CA ASN A 106 -17.48 2.86 -44.93
C ASN A 106 -16.02 2.62 -44.51
N ASN A 107 -15.43 3.39 -43.59
CA ASN A 107 -14.09 3.09 -43.10
C ASN A 107 -14.11 2.57 -41.66
N ILE A 108 -13.84 1.28 -41.55
CA ILE A 108 -13.91 0.48 -40.34
C ILE A 108 -13.01 1.12 -39.27
N ARG A 109 -13.60 1.43 -38.12
CA ARG A 109 -12.94 2.02 -36.96
C ARG A 109 -11.68 1.21 -36.61
N GLU A 110 -10.50 1.85 -36.58
CA GLU A 110 -9.31 1.24 -35.97
C GLU A 110 -9.56 1.05 -34.47
N THR A 111 -10.15 -0.09 -34.11
CA THR A 111 -10.06 -0.64 -32.78
C THR A 111 -8.64 -1.19 -32.62
N LYS A 112 -7.71 -0.34 -32.18
CA LYS A 112 -6.47 -0.85 -31.57
C LYS A 112 -6.86 -1.53 -30.27
N ASN A 113 -7.20 -2.81 -30.37
CA ASN A 113 -7.24 -3.70 -29.23
C ASN A 113 -5.80 -3.83 -28.72
N PHE A 114 -5.46 -3.02 -27.71
CA PHE A 114 -4.25 -3.24 -26.91
C PHE A 114 -4.49 -4.46 -26.01
N TYR A 115 -4.42 -5.65 -26.60
CA TYR A 115 -4.09 -6.84 -25.84
C TYR A 115 -2.57 -6.82 -25.68
N TRP A 116 -2.06 -6.32 -24.55
CA TRP A 116 -0.78 -6.83 -24.09
C TRP A 116 -1.02 -8.27 -23.67
N ILE A 117 -0.81 -9.17 -24.64
CA ILE A 117 -0.51 -10.56 -24.34
C ILE A 117 0.68 -10.48 -23.38
N LEU A 118 0.47 -10.89 -22.13
CA LEU A 118 1.56 -11.38 -21.30
C LEU A 118 2.17 -12.56 -22.05
N LYS A 119 3.13 -12.28 -22.92
CA LYS A 119 4.03 -13.30 -23.43
C LYS A 119 5.14 -13.37 -22.41
N THR A 120 4.97 -14.27 -21.44
CA THR A 120 6.08 -14.86 -20.72
C THR A 120 6.92 -15.65 -21.73
N GLU A 121 8.06 -15.10 -22.09
CA GLU A 121 9.28 -15.85 -22.42
C GLU A 121 10.41 -15.32 -21.54
#